data_AF-A0A523SSI8-F1
#
_entry.id   AF-A0A523SSI8-F1
#
_cell.length_a   1.000
_cell.length_b   1.000
_cell.length_c   1.000
_cell.angle_alpha   90.00
_cell.angle_beta   90.00
_cell.angle_gamma   90.00
#
_symmetry.space_group_name_H-M   'P 1'
#
loop_
_entity.id
_entity.type
_entity.pdbx_description
1 polymer ?
#
loop_
_entity_poly.entity_id
_entity_poly.type
_entity_poly.pdbx_seq_one_letter_code
_entity_poly.pdbx_strand_id
1 'polypeptide(L)'
;MNTSQIKRKILEILWIAGKPMRVQDIAEKTGLNISSSMMHLLWLGKAGYVSTPEKRYYAITKTGKEAIGLPKLTKEKALHILRELPKEEAFHFYTGTDQYVGVYANSLNDFCDKIQTVNMKSIEFHAPRRDLELWLDSLGDLELAKIMGIVRRASLSGENLRKKVYESVKSRCEELTGLSSEAH
;
A
#
# COMPACT_ATOMS: atom_id res chain seq x y z
N MET A 1 3.21 21.62 -14.98
CA MET A 1 2.47 21.36 -13.72
C MET A 1 2.56 22.59 -12.85
N ASN A 2 1.48 22.99 -12.18
CA ASN A 2 1.55 24.05 -11.17
C ASN A 2 2.18 23.52 -9.86
N THR A 3 2.54 24.43 -8.95
CA THR A 3 3.20 24.09 -7.68
C THR A 3 2.40 23.11 -6.82
N SER A 4 1.06 23.20 -6.82
CA SER A 4 0.20 22.29 -6.06
C SER A 4 0.25 20.87 -6.61
N GLN A 5 0.16 20.71 -7.94
CA GLN A 5 0.30 19.44 -8.63
C GLN A 5 1.66 18.79 -8.38
N ILE A 6 2.75 19.58 -8.35
CA ILE A 6 4.09 19.07 -8.04
C ILE A 6 4.17 18.51 -6.63
N LYS A 7 3.70 19.28 -5.64
CA LYS A 7 3.68 18.85 -4.23
C LYS A 7 2.88 17.57 -4.05
N ARG A 8 1.70 17.49 -4.67
CA ARG A 8 0.87 16.28 -4.66
C ARG A 8 1.59 15.08 -5.28
N LYS A 9 2.22 15.26 -6.45
CA LYS A 9 2.97 14.19 -7.13
C LYS A 9 4.13 13.67 -6.27
N ILE A 10 4.85 14.55 -5.55
CA ILE A 10 5.90 14.13 -4.61
C ILE A 10 5.33 13.25 -3.50
N LEU A 11 4.21 13.66 -2.89
CA LEU A 11 3.54 12.86 -1.86
C LEU A 11 3.09 11.50 -2.40
N GLU A 12 2.47 11.46 -3.58
CA GLU A 12 2.07 10.21 -4.23
C GLU A 12 3.26 9.28 -4.50
N ILE A 13 4.41 9.81 -4.95
CA ILE A 13 5.63 9.02 -5.16
C ILE A 13 6.16 8.43 -3.84
N LEU A 14 6.23 9.25 -2.79
CA LEU A 14 6.69 8.81 -1.47
C LEU A 14 5.75 7.74 -0.89
N TRP A 15 4.45 7.92 -1.06
CA TRP A 15 3.44 6.95 -0.64
C TRP A 15 3.57 5.62 -1.39
N ILE A 16 3.66 5.65 -2.72
CA ILE A 16 3.80 4.44 -3.56
C ILE A 16 5.09 3.67 -3.24
N ALA A 17 6.17 4.39 -2.91
CA ALA A 17 7.43 3.77 -2.52
C ALA A 17 7.31 2.99 -1.21
N GLY A 18 6.43 3.42 -0.29
CA GLY A 18 6.20 2.77 1.01
C GLY A 18 7.40 2.80 1.97
N LYS A 19 8.50 3.45 1.58
CA LYS A 19 9.74 3.55 2.34
C LYS A 19 10.45 4.88 2.08
N PRO A 20 11.37 5.32 2.95
CA PRO A 20 12.11 6.54 2.74
C PRO A 20 12.85 6.53 1.39
N MET A 21 12.77 7.65 0.66
CA MET A 21 13.37 7.82 -0.67
C MET A 21 14.41 8.92 -0.67
N ARG A 22 15.49 8.76 -1.46
CA ARG A 22 16.47 9.83 -1.66
C ARG A 22 15.89 10.90 -2.56
N VAL A 23 16.35 12.14 -2.36
CA VAL A 23 15.97 13.28 -3.21
C VAL A 23 16.26 13.05 -4.70
N GLN A 24 17.32 12.32 -5.04
CA GLN A 24 17.65 11.99 -6.43
C GLN A 24 16.58 11.11 -7.07
N ASP A 25 16.15 10.06 -6.36
CA ASP A 25 15.13 9.12 -6.86
C ASP A 25 13.76 9.83 -6.98
N ILE A 26 13.46 10.78 -6.09
CA ILE A 26 12.26 11.63 -6.16
C ILE A 26 12.33 12.58 -7.37
N ALA A 27 13.48 13.23 -7.58
CA ALA A 27 13.70 14.15 -8.69
C ALA A 27 13.51 13.43 -10.05
N GLU A 28 14.10 12.24 -10.19
CA GLU A 28 13.95 11.39 -11.37
C GLU A 28 12.47 11.03 -11.63
N LYS A 29 11.76 10.51 -10.63
CA LYS A 29 10.34 10.11 -10.78
C LYS A 29 9.39 11.28 -10.99
N THR A 30 9.72 12.46 -10.47
CA THR A 30 8.93 13.67 -10.68
C THR A 30 9.20 14.33 -12.02
N GLY A 31 10.39 14.12 -12.60
CA GLY A 31 10.90 14.85 -13.76
C GLY A 31 11.45 16.23 -13.39
N LEU A 32 11.79 16.45 -12.12
CA LEU A 32 12.32 17.72 -11.63
C LEU A 32 13.83 17.63 -11.47
N ASN A 33 14.50 18.79 -11.44
CA ASN A 33 15.87 18.82 -10.95
C ASN A 33 15.93 18.71 -9.41
N ILE A 34 17.11 18.41 -8.88
CA ILE A 34 17.32 18.20 -7.44
C ILE A 34 16.97 19.46 -6.64
N SER A 35 17.39 20.66 -7.07
CA SER A 35 17.15 21.91 -6.34
C SER A 35 15.66 22.23 -6.21
N SER A 36 14.90 22.06 -7.30
CA SER A 36 13.43 22.21 -7.31
C SER A 36 12.77 21.19 -6.39
N SER A 37 13.22 19.93 -6.45
CA SER A 37 12.74 18.86 -5.56
C SER A 37 12.99 19.20 -4.08
N MET A 38 14.20 19.67 -3.74
CA MET A 38 14.54 20.10 -2.38
C MET A 38 13.64 21.25 -1.90
N MET A 39 13.39 22.26 -2.74
CA MET A 39 12.52 23.38 -2.38
C MET A 39 11.10 22.92 -2.03
N HIS A 40 10.52 22.01 -2.82
CA HIS A 40 9.21 21.44 -2.52
C HIS A 40 9.22 20.55 -1.27
N LEU A 41 10.25 19.71 -1.10
CA LEU A 41 10.40 18.84 0.07
C LEU A 41 10.56 19.63 1.37
N LEU A 42 11.30 20.75 1.36
CA LEU A 42 11.42 21.66 2.51
C LEU A 42 10.06 22.24 2.90
N TRP A 43 9.26 22.68 1.92
CA TRP A 43 7.91 23.18 2.19
C TRP A 43 7.00 22.09 2.74
N LEU A 44 7.00 20.90 2.12
CA LEU A 44 6.22 19.75 2.57
C LEU A 44 6.61 19.30 3.98
N GLY A 45 7.90 19.37 4.31
CA GLY A 45 8.43 19.10 5.64
C GLY A 45 7.95 20.13 6.67
N LYS A 46 8.02 21.44 6.35
CA LYS A 46 7.48 22.50 7.21
C LYS A 46 5.96 22.36 7.45
N ALA A 47 5.23 21.87 6.44
CA ALA A 47 3.80 21.61 6.55
C ALA A 47 3.46 20.29 7.28
N GLY A 48 4.46 19.49 7.67
CA GLY A 48 4.27 18.21 8.36
C GLY A 48 3.81 17.06 7.47
N TYR A 49 3.82 17.21 6.14
CA TYR A 49 3.40 16.17 5.18
C TYR A 49 4.51 15.18 4.84
N VAL A 50 5.77 15.58 5.07
CA VAL A 50 6.95 14.76 4.82
C VAL A 50 7.87 14.82 6.04
N SER A 51 8.46 13.68 6.41
CA SER A 51 9.52 13.60 7.42
C SER A 51 10.86 13.25 6.77
N THR A 52 11.94 13.49 7.51
CA THR A 52 13.33 13.22 7.08
C THR A 52 13.97 12.24 8.07
N PRO A 53 13.69 10.93 7.97
CA PRO A 53 14.20 9.94 8.94
C PRO A 53 15.73 9.81 8.89
N GLU A 54 16.34 10.06 7.73
CA GLU A 54 17.78 10.11 7.55
C GLU A 54 18.14 11.29 6.63
N LYS A 55 19.37 11.81 6.75
CA LYS A 55 19.87 12.90 5.92
C LYS A 55 19.63 12.62 4.43
N ARG A 56 18.83 13.49 3.78
CA ARG A 56 18.44 13.42 2.36
C ARG A 56 17.47 12.28 1.98
N TYR A 57 16.97 11.53 2.96
CA TYR A 57 15.89 10.57 2.77
C TYR A 57 14.59 11.17 3.29
N TYR A 58 13.52 11.01 2.51
CA TYR A 58 12.22 11.59 2.79
C TYR A 58 11.15 10.51 2.82
N ALA A 59 10.22 10.59 3.76
CA ALA A 59 9.09 9.70 3.87
C ALA A 59 7.79 10.50 4.02
N ILE A 60 6.69 9.98 3.50
CA ILE A 60 5.37 10.59 3.69
C ILE A 60 4.89 10.37 5.13
N THR A 61 4.28 11.37 5.74
CA THR A 61 3.67 11.25 7.09
C THR A 61 2.21 10.82 7.01
N LYS A 62 1.58 10.51 8.16
CA LYS A 62 0.13 10.28 8.25
C LYS A 62 -0.66 11.47 7.66
N THR A 63 -0.30 12.69 8.05
CA THR A 63 -0.93 13.91 7.51
C THR A 63 -0.66 14.09 6.02
N GLY A 64 0.52 13.69 5.52
CA GLY A 64 0.82 13.69 4.09
C GLY A 64 -0.07 12.72 3.30
N LYS A 65 -0.33 11.53 3.84
CA LYS A 65 -1.27 10.55 3.29
C LYS A 65 -2.69 11.15 3.21
N GLU A 66 -3.14 11.83 4.27
CA GLU A 66 -4.43 12.53 4.29
C GLU A 66 -4.51 13.64 3.23
N ALA A 67 -3.43 14.41 3.03
CA ALA A 67 -3.37 15.48 2.03
C ALA A 67 -3.50 14.99 0.58
N ILE A 68 -3.19 13.72 0.30
CA ILE A 68 -3.43 13.09 -1.02
C ILE A 68 -4.78 12.37 -1.10
N GLY A 69 -5.62 12.48 -0.07
CA GLY A 69 -6.98 11.92 -0.03
C GLY A 69 -7.03 10.46 0.41
N LEU A 70 -6.06 10.01 1.21
CA LEU A 70 -6.19 8.74 1.94
C LEU A 70 -6.97 8.96 3.24
N PRO A 71 -7.81 8.00 3.64
CA PRO A 71 -8.58 8.14 4.86
C PRO A 71 -7.65 8.14 6.08
N LYS A 72 -7.97 8.96 7.07
CA LYS A 72 -7.30 8.91 8.37
C LYS A 72 -7.44 7.51 8.97
N LEU A 73 -6.31 6.93 9.36
CA LEU A 73 -6.21 5.64 10.01
C LEU A 73 -6.26 5.82 11.53
N THR A 74 -7.31 5.27 12.16
CA THR A 74 -7.49 5.26 13.62
C THR A 74 -7.32 3.85 14.16
N LYS A 75 -7.19 3.71 15.47
CA LYS A 75 -7.09 2.40 16.14
C LYS A 75 -8.32 1.53 15.85
N GLU A 76 -9.51 2.11 15.88
CA GLU A 76 -10.78 1.42 15.60
C GLU A 76 -10.83 0.92 14.16
N LYS A 77 -10.40 1.74 13.19
CA LYS A 77 -10.29 1.31 11.79
C LYS A 77 -9.25 0.22 11.61
N ALA A 78 -8.11 0.30 12.31
CA ALA A 78 -7.07 -0.71 12.23
C ALA A 78 -7.57 -2.07 12.76
N LEU A 79 -8.22 -2.06 13.93
CA LEU A 79 -8.87 -3.25 14.51
C LEU A 79 -9.96 -3.81 13.58
N HIS A 80 -10.77 -2.93 12.98
CA HIS A 80 -11.78 -3.35 12.01
C HIS A 80 -11.13 -4.05 10.82
N ILE A 81 -10.10 -3.48 10.19
CA ILE A 81 -9.42 -4.08 9.03
C ILE A 81 -8.76 -5.43 9.39
N LEU A 82 -8.19 -5.54 10.59
CA LEU A 82 -7.48 -6.75 11.05
C LEU A 82 -8.40 -7.87 11.57
N ARG A 83 -9.70 -7.62 11.69
CA ARG A 83 -10.66 -8.61 12.23
C ARG A 83 -10.66 -9.91 11.41
N GLU A 84 -11.04 -10.99 12.08
CA GLU A 84 -11.44 -12.21 11.39
C GLU A 84 -12.82 -12.04 10.77
N LEU A 85 -13.00 -12.67 9.61
CA LEU A 85 -14.23 -12.71 8.85
C LEU A 85 -14.85 -14.10 8.88
N PRO A 86 -16.19 -14.19 8.74
CA PRO A 86 -16.83 -15.47 8.44
C PRO A 86 -16.33 -16.01 7.09
N LYS A 87 -16.41 -17.33 6.90
CA LYS A 87 -15.88 -18.01 5.71
C LYS A 87 -16.47 -17.47 4.41
N GLU A 88 -17.71 -17.02 4.44
CA GLU A 88 -18.45 -16.50 3.29
C GLU A 88 -17.88 -15.16 2.79
N GLU A 89 -17.24 -14.39 3.67
CA GLU A 89 -16.61 -13.08 3.36
C GLU A 89 -15.08 -13.19 3.20
N ALA A 90 -14.51 -14.37 3.44
CA ALA A 90 -13.08 -14.62 3.30
C ALA A 90 -12.60 -14.46 1.84
N PHE A 91 -11.31 -14.21 1.67
CA PHE A 91 -10.69 -14.27 0.34
C PHE A 91 -10.50 -15.71 -0.08
N HIS A 92 -11.24 -16.18 -1.08
CA HIS A 92 -11.11 -17.54 -1.61
C HIS A 92 -10.12 -17.57 -2.77
N PHE A 93 -9.14 -18.47 -2.71
CA PHE A 93 -8.13 -18.59 -3.76
C PHE A 93 -8.60 -19.53 -4.88
N TYR A 94 -8.45 -19.08 -6.12
CA TYR A 94 -8.78 -19.80 -7.35
C TYR A 94 -7.61 -19.72 -8.33
N THR A 95 -7.43 -20.73 -9.18
CA THR A 95 -6.49 -20.68 -10.32
C THR A 95 -7.18 -20.41 -11.67
N GLY A 96 -8.50 -20.29 -11.65
CA GLY A 96 -9.36 -20.26 -12.83
C GLY A 96 -10.82 -20.14 -12.42
N THR A 97 -11.70 -19.84 -13.38
CA THR A 97 -13.16 -19.88 -13.16
C THR A 97 -13.56 -21.26 -12.65
N ASP A 98 -14.26 -21.31 -11.52
CA ASP A 98 -14.68 -22.54 -10.83
C ASP A 98 -13.54 -23.48 -10.40
N GLN A 99 -12.29 -23.00 -10.39
CA GLN A 99 -11.11 -23.77 -9.96
C GLN A 99 -10.66 -23.34 -8.57
N TYR A 100 -11.51 -23.57 -7.57
CA TYR A 100 -11.18 -23.31 -6.17
C TYR A 100 -10.04 -24.21 -5.70
N VAL A 101 -9.02 -23.66 -5.05
CA VAL A 101 -7.85 -24.46 -4.61
C VAL A 101 -8.01 -25.08 -3.22
N GLY A 102 -9.15 -24.91 -2.56
CA GLY A 102 -9.35 -25.40 -1.19
C GLY A 102 -8.76 -24.49 -0.10
N VAL A 103 -8.22 -23.32 -0.48
CA VAL A 103 -7.58 -22.37 0.44
C VAL A 103 -8.38 -21.06 0.43
N TYR A 104 -8.66 -20.53 1.61
CA TYR A 104 -9.24 -19.20 1.80
C TYR A 104 -8.46 -18.45 2.87
N ALA A 105 -8.50 -17.11 2.87
CA ALA A 105 -7.96 -16.28 3.94
C ALA A 105 -9.07 -15.51 4.64
N ASN A 106 -9.25 -15.71 5.95
CA ASN A 106 -10.35 -15.08 6.70
C ASN A 106 -9.95 -13.79 7.43
N SER A 107 -8.71 -13.33 7.29
CA SER A 107 -8.25 -12.05 7.81
C SER A 107 -7.12 -11.52 6.94
N LEU A 108 -6.75 -10.24 7.12
CA LEU A 108 -5.63 -9.66 6.39
C LEU A 108 -4.28 -10.34 6.73
N ASN A 109 -4.09 -10.74 7.99
CA ASN A 109 -2.90 -11.47 8.43
C ASN A 109 -2.84 -12.87 7.81
N ASP A 110 -3.96 -13.60 7.84
CA ASP A 110 -4.06 -14.91 7.23
C ASP A 110 -3.83 -14.86 5.70
N PHE A 111 -4.31 -13.79 5.06
CA PHE A 111 -4.04 -13.53 3.65
C PHE A 111 -2.56 -13.28 3.38
N CYS A 112 -1.89 -12.48 4.23
CA CYS A 112 -0.46 -12.22 4.16
C CYS A 112 0.37 -13.52 4.22
N ASP A 113 0.01 -14.44 5.11
CA ASP A 113 0.69 -15.73 5.25
C ASP A 113 0.47 -16.64 4.04
N LYS A 114 -0.77 -16.69 3.54
CA LYS A 114 -1.15 -17.55 2.40
C LYS A 114 -0.56 -17.09 1.07
N ILE A 115 -0.39 -15.79 0.83
CA ILE A 115 0.23 -15.28 -0.42
C ILE A 115 1.64 -15.87 -0.63
N GLN A 116 2.40 -16.09 0.44
CA GLN A 116 3.76 -16.61 0.32
C GLN A 116 3.80 -18.03 -0.23
N THR A 117 2.80 -18.85 0.07
CA THR A 117 2.81 -20.30 -0.17
C THR A 117 1.81 -20.76 -1.23
N VAL A 118 0.76 -20.00 -1.49
CA VAL A 118 -0.25 -20.33 -2.49
C VAL A 118 0.36 -20.49 -3.88
N ASN A 119 -0.26 -21.32 -4.71
CA ASN A 119 0.16 -21.51 -6.10
C ASN A 119 0.20 -20.15 -6.83
N MET A 120 1.31 -19.87 -7.52
CA MET A 120 1.49 -18.62 -8.28
C MET A 120 0.33 -18.35 -9.24
N LYS A 121 -0.19 -19.41 -9.88
CA LYS A 121 -1.33 -19.30 -10.81
C LYS A 121 -2.56 -18.67 -10.16
N SER A 122 -2.72 -18.79 -8.84
CA SER A 122 -3.83 -18.17 -8.14
C SER A 122 -3.66 -16.66 -8.01
N ILE A 123 -2.45 -16.20 -7.68
CA ILE A 123 -2.15 -14.77 -7.61
C ILE A 123 -2.31 -14.12 -8.99
N GLU A 124 -1.80 -14.78 -10.03
CA GLU A 124 -1.93 -14.33 -11.43
C GLU A 124 -3.37 -14.38 -11.94
N PHE A 125 -4.21 -15.27 -11.40
CA PHE A 125 -5.64 -15.29 -11.70
C PHE A 125 -6.36 -14.08 -11.09
N HIS A 126 -6.13 -13.80 -9.80
CA HIS A 126 -6.86 -12.78 -9.05
C HIS A 126 -6.42 -11.34 -9.34
N ALA A 127 -5.12 -11.10 -9.50
CA ALA A 127 -4.57 -9.76 -9.66
C ALA A 127 -5.19 -8.96 -10.83
N PRO A 128 -5.23 -9.47 -12.08
CA PRO A 128 -5.80 -8.73 -13.21
C PRO A 128 -7.32 -8.53 -13.09
N ARG A 129 -8.02 -9.42 -12.37
CA ARG A 129 -9.47 -9.40 -12.16
C ARG A 129 -9.94 -8.39 -11.11
N ARG A 130 -8.99 -7.75 -10.40
CA ARG A 130 -9.24 -6.82 -9.30
C ARG A 130 -9.79 -7.48 -8.03
N ASP A 131 -9.78 -8.81 -7.95
CA ASP A 131 -10.32 -9.54 -6.81
C ASP A 131 -9.61 -9.12 -5.50
N LEU A 132 -8.29 -8.92 -5.57
CA LEU A 132 -7.49 -8.42 -4.43
C LEU A 132 -7.97 -7.03 -3.96
N GLU A 133 -8.19 -6.12 -4.91
CA GLU A 133 -8.60 -4.74 -4.60
C GLU A 133 -9.98 -4.69 -3.96
N LEU A 134 -10.93 -5.43 -4.54
CA LEU A 134 -12.32 -5.44 -4.11
C LEU A 134 -12.45 -6.04 -2.71
N TRP A 135 -11.73 -7.13 -2.44
CA TRP A 135 -11.75 -7.73 -1.11
C TRP A 135 -11.14 -6.80 -0.07
N LEU A 136 -9.98 -6.19 -0.34
CA LEU A 136 -9.35 -5.23 0.58
C LEU A 136 -10.24 -4.00 0.84
N ASP A 137 -10.94 -3.51 -0.18
CA ASP A 137 -11.92 -2.43 -0.03
C ASP A 137 -13.10 -2.87 0.86
N SER A 138 -13.58 -4.11 0.74
CA SER A 138 -14.61 -4.66 1.63
C SER A 138 -14.15 -4.85 3.08
N LEU A 139 -12.85 -4.95 3.35
CA LEU A 139 -12.30 -4.90 4.72
C LEU A 139 -12.35 -3.49 5.31
N GLY A 140 -12.55 -2.47 4.47
CA GLY A 140 -12.42 -1.05 4.80
C GLY A 140 -11.01 -0.48 4.57
N ASP A 141 -10.10 -1.21 3.92
CA ASP A 141 -8.72 -0.76 3.67
C ASP A 141 -8.53 -0.16 2.27
N LEU A 142 -9.05 1.06 2.10
CA LEU A 142 -8.93 1.82 0.85
C LEU A 142 -7.47 2.10 0.45
N GLU A 143 -6.55 2.21 1.42
CA GLU A 143 -5.14 2.48 1.11
C GLU A 143 -4.49 1.27 0.42
N LEU A 144 -4.63 0.08 1.01
CA LEU A 144 -4.07 -1.13 0.45
C LEU A 144 -4.76 -1.53 -0.86
N ALA A 145 -6.08 -1.31 -0.97
CA ALA A 145 -6.81 -1.51 -2.23
C ALA A 145 -6.26 -0.62 -3.36
N LYS A 146 -5.95 0.66 -3.10
CA LYS A 146 -5.32 1.54 -4.09
C LYS A 146 -3.91 1.07 -4.46
N ILE A 147 -3.11 0.60 -3.49
CA ILE A 147 -1.79 0.02 -3.76
C ILE A 147 -1.91 -1.22 -4.65
N MET A 148 -2.85 -2.13 -4.39
CA MET A 148 -3.09 -3.29 -5.26
C MET A 148 -3.49 -2.87 -6.68
N GLY A 149 -4.26 -1.80 -6.84
CA GLY A 149 -4.56 -1.23 -8.15
C GLY A 149 -3.31 -0.75 -8.90
N ILE A 150 -2.30 -0.24 -8.19
CA ILE A 150 -1.01 0.15 -8.78
C ILE A 150 -0.20 -1.09 -9.17
N VAL A 151 -0.17 -2.11 -8.30
CA VAL A 151 0.50 -3.40 -8.58
C VAL A 151 -0.10 -4.05 -9.83
N ARG A 152 -1.43 -4.07 -9.95
CA ARG A 152 -2.13 -4.57 -11.14
C ARG A 152 -1.70 -3.83 -12.40
N ARG A 153 -1.68 -2.49 -12.37
CA ARG A 153 -1.29 -1.66 -13.53
C ARG A 153 0.19 -1.76 -13.89
N ALA A 154 1.04 -2.20 -12.97
CA ALA A 154 2.44 -2.49 -13.27
C ALA A 154 2.61 -3.78 -14.09
N SER A 155 1.54 -4.57 -14.28
CA SER A 155 1.52 -5.79 -15.11
C SER A 155 2.65 -6.76 -14.76
N LEU A 156 2.96 -6.88 -13.47
CA LEU A 156 3.93 -7.84 -12.97
C LEU A 156 3.36 -9.26 -13.10
N SER A 157 4.26 -10.23 -13.25
CA SER A 157 3.93 -11.66 -13.30
C SER A 157 4.94 -12.47 -12.49
N GLY A 158 4.62 -13.74 -12.24
CA GLY A 158 5.45 -14.66 -11.50
C GLY A 158 5.89 -14.11 -10.14
N GLU A 159 7.08 -14.49 -9.70
CA GLU A 159 7.55 -14.18 -8.34
C GLU A 159 7.71 -12.67 -8.07
N ASN A 160 7.85 -11.84 -9.11
CA ASN A 160 7.82 -10.40 -8.95
C ASN A 160 6.43 -9.89 -8.51
N LEU A 161 5.35 -10.47 -9.05
CA LEU A 161 4.00 -10.19 -8.62
C LEU A 161 3.76 -10.65 -7.18
N ARG A 162 4.08 -11.93 -6.86
CA ARG A 162 3.95 -12.46 -5.49
C ARG A 162 4.68 -11.59 -4.49
N LYS A 163 5.96 -11.30 -4.76
CA LYS A 163 6.78 -10.47 -3.89
C LYS A 163 6.15 -9.09 -3.67
N LYS A 164 5.69 -8.43 -4.74
CA LYS A 164 5.13 -7.08 -4.61
C LYS A 164 3.81 -7.06 -3.85
N VAL A 165 2.93 -8.04 -4.09
CA VAL A 165 1.68 -8.20 -3.32
C VAL A 165 2.02 -8.47 -1.86
N TYR A 166 2.86 -9.46 -1.58
CA TYR A 166 3.27 -9.84 -0.23
C TYR A 166 3.88 -8.68 0.55
N GLU A 167 4.89 -7.99 0.02
CA GLU A 167 5.55 -6.87 0.70
C GLU A 167 4.56 -5.75 1.03
N SER A 168 3.60 -5.48 0.13
CA SER A 168 2.59 -4.44 0.33
C SER A 168 1.60 -4.82 1.43
N VAL A 169 1.13 -6.07 1.44
CA VAL A 169 0.22 -6.60 2.46
C VAL A 169 0.93 -6.67 3.81
N LYS A 170 2.15 -7.23 3.86
CA LYS A 170 2.95 -7.34 5.08
C LYS A 170 3.20 -5.99 5.73
N SER A 171 3.69 -5.01 4.95
CA SER A 171 3.94 -3.66 5.46
C SER A 171 2.66 -3.04 6.03
N ARG A 172 1.50 -3.32 5.42
CA ARG A 172 0.23 -2.84 5.92
C ARG A 172 -0.21 -3.55 7.21
N CYS A 173 -0.03 -4.86 7.31
CA CYS A 173 -0.26 -5.62 8.55
C CYS A 173 0.58 -5.06 9.70
N GLU A 174 1.86 -4.77 9.46
CA GLU A 174 2.76 -4.18 10.46
C GLU A 174 2.29 -2.78 10.90
N GLU A 175 1.89 -1.91 9.96
CA GLU A 175 1.35 -0.57 10.26
C GLU A 175 0.06 -0.63 11.10
N LEU A 176 -0.87 -1.51 10.71
CA LEU A 176 -2.15 -1.67 11.42
C LEU A 176 -1.97 -2.29 12.81
N THR A 177 -1.09 -3.29 12.92
CA THR A 177 -0.82 -3.98 14.19
C THR A 177 -0.15 -3.03 15.18
N GLY A 178 0.82 -2.23 14.72
CA GLY A 178 1.47 -1.21 15.55
C GLY A 178 0.47 -0.24 16.17
N LEU A 179 -0.50 0.25 15.39
CA LEU A 179 -1.55 1.15 15.88
C LEU A 179 -2.55 0.47 16.81
N SER A 180 -2.87 -0.80 16.57
CA SER A 180 -3.77 -1.57 17.44
C SER A 180 -3.14 -1.90 18.80
N SER A 181 -1.82 -2.03 18.84
CA SER A 181 -1.04 -2.44 20.01
C SER A 181 -0.55 -1.29 20.88
N GLU A 182 -0.69 -0.03 20.44
CA GLU A 182 -0.42 1.15 21.28
C GLU A 182 -1.34 1.11 22.52
N ALA A 183 -0.74 0.76 23.67
CA ALA A 183 -1.33 0.75 25.01
C ALA A 183 -1.36 2.18 25.58
N HIS A 184 -2.36 2.45 26.43
CA HIS A 184 -2.40 3.68 27.24
C HIS A 184 -1.27 3.67 28.28
#